data_AF-X0WZD9-F1
#
_entry.id   AF-X0WZD9-F1
#
_cell.length_a   1.000
_cell.length_b   1.000
_cell.length_c   1.000
_cell.angle_alpha   90.00
_cell.angle_beta   90.00
_cell.angle_gamma   90.00
#
_symmetry.space_group_name_H-M   'P 1'
#
loop_
_entity.id
_entity.type
_entity.pdbx_description
1 polymer ?
#
loop_
_entity_poly.entity_id
_entity_poly.type
_entity_poly.pdbx_seq_one_letter_code
_entity_poly.pdbx_strand_id
1 'polypeptide(L)'
;MDPNSLKNGDLKYSLSVQISVAFFKKALDHFENKDYLKCLISLDSAIKYNFFNSTYYIFKALVLGVFIGRYNYAIEEVEKALILDPHSENVNKLKKELLRLQFNNDVCNYYI
;
A
#
# COMPACT_ATOMS: atom_id res chain seq x y z
N MET A 1 -5.68 -20.08 31.62
CA MET A 1 -5.93 -19.04 30.60
C MET A 1 -7.41 -18.67 30.69
N ASP A 2 -7.73 -17.38 30.82
CA ASP A 2 -9.13 -16.93 30.89
C ASP A 2 -9.75 -16.97 29.47
N PRO A 3 -10.78 -17.78 29.22
CA PRO A 3 -11.41 -17.88 27.90
C PRO A 3 -11.99 -16.54 27.39
N ASN A 4 -12.29 -15.60 28.29
CA ASN A 4 -12.73 -14.25 27.89
C ASN A 4 -11.60 -13.41 27.29
N SER A 5 -10.35 -13.67 27.66
CA SER A 5 -9.19 -12.93 27.14
C SER A 5 -8.93 -13.22 25.66
N LEU A 6 -9.13 -14.47 25.22
CA LEU A 6 -9.00 -14.87 23.81
C LEU A 6 -10.14 -14.26 22.96
N LYS A 7 -11.39 -14.40 23.42
CA LYS A 7 -12.57 -13.83 22.76
C LYS A 7 -12.48 -12.31 22.58
N ASN A 8 -11.96 -11.60 23.59
CA ASN A 8 -11.75 -10.15 23.53
C ASN A 8 -10.63 -9.76 22.54
N GLY A 9 -9.60 -10.59 22.38
CA GLY A 9 -8.55 -10.42 21.37
C GLY A 9 -9.09 -10.55 19.95
N ASP A 10 -9.90 -11.59 19.70
CA ASP A 10 -10.52 -11.85 18.40
C ASP A 10 -11.48 -10.73 17.98
N LEU A 11 -12.27 -10.21 18.93
CA LEU A 11 -13.15 -9.06 18.71
C LEU A 11 -12.37 -7.79 18.35
N LYS A 12 -11.27 -7.50 19.07
CA LYS A 12 -10.40 -6.36 18.76
C LYS A 12 -9.75 -6.49 17.40
N TYR A 13 -9.28 -7.69 17.04
CA TYR A 13 -8.70 -7.96 15.73
C TYR A 13 -9.75 -7.76 14.61
N SER A 14 -10.95 -8.34 14.77
CA SER A 14 -12.06 -8.16 13.82
C SER A 14 -12.42 -6.69 13.62
N LEU A 15 -12.48 -5.91 14.71
CA LEU A 15 -12.72 -4.47 14.64
C LEU A 15 -11.61 -3.73 13.89
N SER A 16 -10.34 -4.02 14.18
CA SER A 16 -9.20 -3.43 13.47
C SER A 16 -9.24 -3.71 11.96
N VAL A 17 -9.60 -4.93 11.55
CA VAL A 17 -9.78 -5.28 10.14
C VAL A 17 -10.93 -4.49 9.50
N GLN A 18 -12.05 -4.31 10.20
CA GLN A 18 -13.16 -3.50 9.68
C GLN A 18 -12.77 -2.03 9.51
N ILE A 19 -12.03 -1.47 10.48
CA ILE A 19 -11.52 -0.10 10.42
C ILE A 19 -10.55 0.05 9.24
N SER A 20 -9.64 -0.92 9.03
CA SER A 20 -8.70 -0.87 7.91
C SER A 20 -9.41 -0.89 6.56
N VAL A 21 -10.44 -1.72 6.40
CA VAL A 21 -11.26 -1.78 5.20
C VAL A 21 -12.01 -0.46 4.96
N ALA A 22 -12.54 0.18 6.00
CA ALA A 22 -13.20 1.48 5.87
C ALA A 22 -12.24 2.57 5.37
N PHE A 23 -11.02 2.63 5.92
CA PHE A 23 -9.99 3.55 5.42
C PHE A 23 -9.56 3.24 3.99
N PHE A 24 -9.47 1.96 3.62
CA PHE A 24 -9.15 1.58 2.24
C PHE A 24 -10.25 2.01 1.26
N LYS A 25 -11.53 1.86 1.61
CA LYS A 25 -12.64 2.40 0.79
C LYS A 25 -12.51 3.91 0.61
N LYS A 26 -12.24 4.65 1.67
CA LYS A 26 -11.98 6.09 1.60
C LYS A 26 -10.79 6.43 0.70
N ALA A 27 -9.74 5.60 0.71
CA ALA A 27 -8.60 5.77 -0.19
C ALA A 27 -9.00 5.60 -1.67
N LEU A 28 -9.86 4.62 -1.97
CA LEU A 28 -10.41 4.43 -3.32
C LEU A 28 -11.26 5.63 -3.74
N ASP A 29 -12.12 6.14 -2.87
CA ASP A 29 -12.93 7.33 -3.16
C ASP A 29 -12.05 8.55 -3.47
N HIS A 30 -10.98 8.77 -2.69
CA HIS A 30 -10.02 9.84 -2.96
C HIS A 30 -9.25 9.63 -4.26
N PHE A 31 -8.89 8.38 -4.58
CA PHE A 31 -8.23 8.04 -5.84
C PHE A 31 -9.13 8.32 -7.05
N GLU A 32 -10.40 7.93 -7.00
CA GLU A 32 -11.40 8.21 -8.06
C GLU A 32 -11.58 9.71 -8.28
N ASN A 33 -11.52 10.50 -7.20
CA ASN A 33 -11.53 11.96 -7.25
C ASN A 33 -10.17 12.59 -7.64
N LYS A 34 -9.16 11.78 -7.99
CA LYS A 34 -7.79 12.20 -8.30
C LYS A 34 -7.07 12.96 -7.18
N ASP A 35 -7.56 12.84 -5.95
CA ASP A 35 -6.91 13.40 -4.76
C ASP A 35 -5.90 12.39 -4.20
N TYR A 36 -4.77 12.29 -4.90
CA TYR A 36 -3.76 11.26 -4.60
C TYR A 36 -3.11 11.44 -3.22
N LEU A 37 -3.01 12.67 -2.70
CA LEU A 37 -2.46 12.91 -1.36
C LEU A 37 -3.41 12.39 -0.27
N LYS A 38 -4.72 12.68 -0.36
CA LYS A 38 -5.69 12.12 0.61
C LYS A 38 -5.86 10.61 0.45
N CYS A 39 -5.69 10.09 -0.76
CA CYS A 39 -5.61 8.65 -1.00
C CYS A 39 -4.48 8.02 -0.17
N LEU A 40 -3.25 8.57 -0.25
CA LEU A 40 -2.10 8.07 0.52
C LEU A 40 -2.32 8.14 2.03
N ILE A 41 -2.87 9.25 2.55
CA ILE A 41 -3.18 9.39 3.99
C ILE A 41 -4.19 8.31 4.45
N SER A 42 -5.16 8.01 3.60
CA SER A 42 -6.16 6.97 3.89
C SER A 42 -5.56 5.57 3.82
N LEU A 43 -4.63 5.32 2.89
CA LEU A 43 -3.86 4.07 2.83
C LEU A 43 -2.98 3.88 4.07
N ASP A 44 -2.28 4.92 4.52
CA ASP A 44 -1.47 4.86 5.73
C ASP A 44 -2.33 4.52 6.96
N SER A 45 -3.54 5.06 7.00
CA SER A 45 -4.52 4.72 8.04
C SER A 45 -4.96 3.26 7.92
N ALA A 46 -5.27 2.77 6.71
CA ALA A 46 -5.63 1.36 6.50
C ALA A 46 -4.51 0.41 6.96
N ILE A 47 -3.27 0.70 6.58
CA ILE A 47 -2.08 -0.06 6.97
C ILE A 47 -1.89 -0.06 8.49
N LYS A 48 -2.08 1.10 9.15
CA LYS A 48 -1.97 1.21 10.61
C LYS A 48 -2.92 0.25 11.34
N TYR A 49 -4.12 0.04 10.82
CA TYR A 49 -5.11 -0.86 11.44
C TYR A 49 -4.98 -2.32 10.99
N ASN A 50 -4.42 -2.57 9.80
CA ASN A 50 -4.11 -3.92 9.33
C ASN A 50 -2.88 -3.91 8.40
N PHE A 51 -1.71 -4.09 9.02
CA PHE A 51 -0.41 -4.07 8.33
C PHE A 51 -0.05 -5.41 7.68
N PHE A 52 -0.88 -6.45 7.84
CA PHE A 52 -0.66 -7.75 7.19
C PHE A 52 -1.36 -7.86 5.84
N ASN A 53 -2.12 -6.83 5.42
CA ASN A 53 -2.78 -6.83 4.13
C ASN A 53 -1.87 -6.26 3.04
N SER A 54 -1.28 -7.14 2.22
CA SER A 54 -0.40 -6.78 1.11
C SER A 54 -1.07 -5.83 0.09
N THR A 55 -2.39 -5.92 -0.08
CA THR A 55 -3.16 -5.10 -1.03
C THR A 55 -2.97 -3.60 -0.79
N TYR A 56 -2.89 -3.18 0.48
CA TYR A 56 -2.76 -1.76 0.82
C TYR A 56 -1.39 -1.21 0.39
N TYR A 57 -0.34 -1.99 0.57
CA TYR A 57 1.01 -1.65 0.12
C TYR A 57 1.11 -1.62 -1.41
N ILE A 58 0.48 -2.58 -2.10
CA ILE A 58 0.43 -2.62 -3.57
C ILE A 58 -0.26 -1.37 -4.11
N PHE A 59 -1.42 -1.02 -3.55
CA PHE A 59 -2.18 0.15 -4.00
C PHE A 59 -1.42 1.45 -3.72
N LYS A 60 -0.78 1.56 -2.54
CA LYS A 60 0.06 2.69 -2.18
C LYS A 60 1.25 2.85 -3.13
N ALA A 61 1.93 1.77 -3.47
CA ALA A 61 3.00 1.77 -4.46
C ALA A 61 2.54 2.26 -5.83
N LEU A 62 1.37 1.80 -6.28
CA LEU A 62 0.78 2.20 -7.55
C LEU A 62 0.47 3.70 -7.57
N VAL A 63 -0.12 4.24 -6.51
CA VAL A 63 -0.38 5.69 -6.39
C VAL A 63 0.92 6.50 -6.38
N LEU A 64 1.91 6.11 -5.56
CA LEU A 64 3.20 6.79 -5.48
C LEU A 64 3.94 6.80 -6.82
N GLY A 65 4.04 5.63 -7.45
CA GLY A 65 4.84 5.46 -8.65
C GLY A 65 4.15 5.99 -9.90
N VAL A 66 2.95 5.49 -10.19
CA VAL A 66 2.28 5.75 -11.47
C VAL A 66 1.62 7.13 -11.51
N PHE A 67 1.08 7.61 -10.39
CA PHE A 67 0.30 8.85 -10.37
C PHE A 67 1.06 10.07 -9.84
N ILE A 68 2.04 9.87 -8.97
CA ILE A 68 2.82 10.96 -8.37
C ILE A 68 4.27 10.99 -8.90
N GLY A 69 4.77 9.90 -9.50
CA GLY A 69 6.15 9.81 -10.00
C GLY A 69 7.21 9.69 -8.90
N ARG A 70 6.83 9.17 -7.73
CA ARG A 70 7.71 8.95 -6.58
C ARG A 70 8.18 7.49 -6.53
N TYR A 71 8.99 7.12 -7.52
CA TYR A 71 9.36 5.71 -7.76
C TYR A 71 10.11 5.06 -6.60
N ASN A 72 11.04 5.77 -5.93
CA ASN A 72 11.77 5.24 -4.77
C ASN A 72 10.82 4.77 -3.66
N TYR A 73 9.90 5.65 -3.25
CA TYR A 73 8.90 5.33 -2.24
C TYR A 73 7.93 4.25 -2.72
N ALA A 74 7.59 4.22 -4.01
CA ALA A 74 6.75 3.16 -4.56
C ALA A 74 7.41 1.78 -4.46
N ILE A 75 8.71 1.69 -4.75
CA ILE A 75 9.48 0.45 -4.68
C ILE A 75 9.58 -0.04 -3.22
N GLU A 76 9.79 0.85 -2.25
CA GLU A 76 9.78 0.49 -0.83
C GLU A 76 8.44 -0.15 -0.41
N GLU A 77 7.30 0.40 -0.86
CA GLU A 77 5.99 -0.17 -0.57
C GLU A 77 5.77 -1.52 -1.28
N VAL A 78 6.28 -1.69 -2.51
CA VAL A 78 6.28 -2.99 -3.20
C VAL A 78 7.09 -4.04 -2.43
N GLU A 79 8.22 -3.67 -1.85
CA GLU A 79 9.03 -4.59 -1.04
C GLU A 79 8.29 -5.03 0.22
N LYS A 80 7.57 -4.11 0.88
CA LYS A 80 6.69 -4.46 2.00
C LYS A 80 5.59 -5.43 1.57
N ALA A 81 5.00 -5.23 0.39
CA ALA A 81 4.00 -6.16 -0.15
C ALA A 81 4.59 -7.55 -0.41
N LEU A 82 5.81 -7.64 -0.95
CA LEU A 82 6.50 -8.92 -1.21
C LEU A 82 6.96 -9.62 0.08
N ILE A 83 7.21 -8.90 1.18
CA ILE A 83 7.46 -9.55 2.47
C ILE A 83 6.21 -10.34 2.92
N LEU A 84 5.02 -9.82 2.64
CA LEU A 84 3.75 -10.44 3.01
C LEU A 84 3.32 -11.54 2.03
N ASP A 85 3.61 -11.36 0.74
CA ASP A 85 3.34 -12.35 -0.32
C ASP A 85 4.54 -12.44 -1.30
N PRO A 86 5.57 -13.26 -0.97
CA PRO A 86 6.82 -13.31 -1.73
C PRO A 86 6.68 -13.83 -3.15
N HIS A 87 5.64 -14.63 -3.41
CA HIS A 87 5.44 -15.30 -4.68
C HIS A 87 4.40 -14.62 -5.57
N SER A 88 3.97 -13.41 -5.19
CA SER A 88 3.02 -12.64 -5.97
C SER A 88 3.60 -12.21 -7.31
N GLU A 89 3.20 -12.88 -8.38
CA GLU A 89 3.67 -12.55 -9.74
C GLU A 89 3.29 -11.11 -10.13
N ASN A 90 2.09 -10.68 -9.73
CA ASN A 90 1.58 -9.33 -10.00
C ASN A 90 2.45 -8.25 -9.34
N VAL A 91 2.86 -8.48 -8.09
CA VAL A 91 3.70 -7.53 -7.35
C VAL A 91 5.11 -7.49 -7.93
N ASN A 92 5.65 -8.63 -8.34
CA ASN A 92 6.93 -8.69 -9.03
C ASN A 92 6.90 -7.97 -10.40
N LYS A 93 5.80 -8.08 -11.16
CA LYS A 93 5.59 -7.30 -12.39
C LYS A 93 5.57 -5.80 -12.10
N LEU A 94 4.83 -5.38 -11.07
CA LEU A 94 4.80 -3.99 -10.64
C LEU A 94 6.20 -3.48 -10.24
N LYS A 95 6.99 -4.27 -9.49
CA LYS A 95 8.37 -3.92 -9.13
C LYS A 95 9.23 -3.63 -10.36
N LYS A 96 9.18 -4.53 -11.35
CA LYS A 96 9.95 -4.40 -12.60
C LYS A 96 9.57 -3.12 -13.35
N GLU A 97 8.27 -2.81 -13.44
CA GLU A 97 7.82 -1.60 -14.12
C GLU A 97 8.24 -0.33 -13.38
N LEU A 98 8.13 -0.31 -12.04
CA LEU A 98 8.58 0.84 -11.24
C LEU A 98 10.09 1.08 -11.38
N LEU A 99 10.91 0.02 -11.39
CA LEU A 99 12.36 0.13 -11.62
C LEU A 99 12.69 0.68 -13.01
N ARG A 100 11.94 0.27 -14.03
CA ARG A 100 12.08 0.80 -15.39
C ARG A 100 11.72 2.29 -15.44
N LEU A 101 10.59 2.68 -14.82
CA LEU A 101 10.16 4.08 -14.76
C LEU A 101 11.15 4.95 -13.99
N GLN A 102 11.67 4.44 -12.86
CA GLN A 102 12.74 5.09 -12.11
C GLN A 102 13.98 5.32 -12.98
N PHE A 103 14.48 4.27 -13.63
CA PHE A 103 15.65 4.37 -14.49
C PHE A 103 15.46 5.42 -15.59
N ASN A 104 14.31 5.41 -16.28
CA ASN A 104 14.01 6.41 -17.30
C ASN A 104 13.99 7.83 -16.73
N ASN A 105 13.38 8.01 -15.55
CA ASN A 105 13.34 9.31 -14.88
C ASN A 105 14.74 9.79 -14.49
N ASP A 106 15.57 8.91 -13.95
CA ASP A 106 16.94 9.23 -13.54
C ASP A 106 17.81 9.60 -14.75
N VAL A 107 17.66 8.87 -15.87
CA VAL A 107 18.30 9.20 -17.14
C VAL A 107 17.84 10.56 -17.65
N CYS A 108 16.53 10.82 -17.70
CA CYS A 108 16.01 12.11 -18.13
C CYS A 108 16.55 13.26 -17.28
N ASN A 109 16.58 13.10 -15.95
CA ASN A 109 17.09 14.11 -15.02
C ASN A 109 18.60 14.34 -15.14
N TYR A 110 19.36 13.41 -15.71
CA TYR A 110 20.80 13.56 -15.92
C TYR A 110 21.14 14.46 -17.12
N TYR A 111 20.20 14.66 -18.05
CA TYR A 111 20.40 15.42 -19.29
C TYR A 111 19.75 16.83 -19.28
N ILE A 112 19.41 17.36 -18.10
CA ILE A 112 18.86 18.71 -17.89
C ILE A 112 19.81 19.50 -17.00
#